data_AF-A0A660QCE0-F1
#
_entry.id   AF-A0A660QCE0-F1
#
_cell.length_a   1.000
_cell.length_b   1.000
_cell.length_c   1.000
_cell.angle_alpha   90.00
_cell.angle_beta   90.00
_cell.angle_gamma   90.00
#
_symmetry.space_group_name_H-M   'P 1'
#
loop_
_entity.id
_entity.type
_entity.pdbx_description
1 polymer ?
#
loop_
_entity_poly.entity_id
_entity_poly.type
_entity_poly.pdbx_seq_one_letter_code
_entity_poly.pdbx_strand_id
1 'polypeptide(L)'
;MNRNHNRTDKPYPAVLLIEGAHRQQQAFRWMMFLLLMMLMVAMAPRSMAGQQTVDLDATVQYLITYVQESDVVFERNSSRYSGEEAAQHINKKYQHYKDDIDTPEKFIKLCATGSLMTGKPYFIITSGGEQLLSSEWLQTELAVYRLRTEYGAP
;
A
#
# COMPACT_ATOMS: atom_id res chain seq x y z
N MET A 1 61.36 -0.34 82.23
CA MET A 1 61.74 0.49 81.07
C MET A 1 61.77 -0.36 79.81
N ASN A 2 60.86 -0.19 78.86
CA ASN A 2 61.15 0.19 77.46
C ASN A 2 59.82 0.27 76.66
N ARG A 3 59.75 1.24 75.75
CA ARG A 3 58.58 1.72 75.00
C ARG A 3 58.18 0.78 73.86
N ASN A 4 56.92 0.83 73.39
CA ASN A 4 56.58 1.41 72.08
C ASN A 4 55.10 1.22 71.67
N HIS A 5 54.48 2.35 71.32
CA HIS A 5 53.57 2.63 70.20
C HIS A 5 52.46 1.60 69.85
N ASN A 6 51.19 1.92 70.09
CA ASN A 6 50.29 2.75 69.27
C ASN A 6 49.36 1.88 68.40
N ARG A 7 48.18 2.44 68.13
CA ARG A 7 47.30 2.19 66.97
C ARG A 7 46.10 1.27 67.20
N THR A 8 45.02 1.91 67.68
CA THR A 8 43.66 1.91 67.12
C THR A 8 43.17 0.66 66.38
N ASP A 9 42.31 -0.11 67.03
CA ASP A 9 41.36 -1.02 66.37
C ASP A 9 39.94 -0.62 66.79
N LYS A 10 39.28 0.20 65.97
CA LYS A 10 37.80 0.27 65.98
C LYS A 10 37.31 -0.69 64.90
N PRO A 11 36.38 -1.62 65.20
CA PRO A 11 35.85 -2.53 64.20
C PRO A 11 34.99 -1.74 63.20
N TYR A 12 35.28 -1.89 61.90
CA TYR A 12 34.38 -1.46 60.84
C TYR A 12 33.09 -2.29 60.88
N PRO A 13 31.89 -1.68 60.86
CA PRO A 13 30.65 -2.45 60.82
C PRO A 13 30.42 -3.05 59.43
N ALA A 14 30.08 -4.34 59.39
CA ALA A 14 29.80 -5.17 58.22
C ALA A 14 28.58 -4.75 57.37
N VAL A 15 28.12 -3.50 57.50
CA VAL A 15 26.89 -2.99 56.86
C VAL A 15 27.14 -2.53 55.41
N LEU A 16 28.39 -2.20 55.05
CA LEU A 16 28.70 -1.63 53.73
C LEU A 16 28.80 -2.66 52.58
N LEU A 17 28.81 -3.96 52.88
CA LEU A 17 28.89 -5.02 51.85
C LEU A 17 27.52 -5.50 51.33
N ILE A 18 26.43 -5.25 52.07
CA ILE A 18 25.10 -5.81 51.74
C ILE A 18 24.31 -4.87 50.80
N GLU A 19 24.52 -3.55 50.87
CA GLU A 19 23.77 -2.58 50.06
C GLU A 19 24.17 -2.55 48.57
N GLY A 20 25.36 -3.03 48.22
CA GLY A 20 25.85 -3.07 46.83
C GLY A 20 25.21 -4.18 45.97
N ALA A 21 24.85 -5.31 46.58
CA ALA A 21 24.34 -6.48 45.86
C ALA A 21 22.87 -6.33 45.42
N HIS A 22 22.05 -5.63 46.21
CA HIS A 22 20.62 -5.45 45.92
C HIS A 22 20.36 -4.49 44.74
N ARG A 23 21.22 -3.49 44.53
CA ARG A 23 21.04 -2.49 43.46
C ARG A 23 21.32 -3.06 42.06
N GLN A 24 22.27 -4.00 41.96
CA GLN A 24 22.63 -4.71 40.72
C GLN A 24 21.53 -5.71 40.29
N GLN A 25 20.94 -6.42 41.25
CA GLN A 25 19.86 -7.39 41.01
C GLN A 25 18.57 -6.74 40.51
N GLN A 26 18.24 -5.53 40.99
CA GLN A 26 17.05 -4.82 40.52
C GLN A 26 17.24 -4.27 39.10
N ALA A 27 18.38 -3.65 38.78
CA ALA A 27 18.65 -3.19 37.41
C ALA A 27 18.60 -4.34 36.38
N PHE A 28 19.13 -5.52 36.72
CA PHE A 28 19.06 -6.71 35.86
C PHE A 28 17.63 -7.20 35.64
N ARG A 29 16.78 -7.15 36.67
CA ARG A 29 15.37 -7.56 36.59
C ARG A 29 14.54 -6.61 35.73
N TRP A 30 14.77 -5.30 35.83
CA TRP A 30 14.11 -4.30 34.99
C TRP A 30 14.63 -4.34 33.54
N MET A 31 15.93 -4.55 33.34
CA MET A 31 16.55 -4.75 32.02
C MET A 31 15.97 -5.99 31.31
N MET A 32 15.81 -7.11 32.03
CA MET A 32 15.23 -8.34 31.51
C MET A 32 13.73 -8.19 31.21
N PHE A 33 12.99 -7.43 32.02
CA PHE A 33 11.57 -7.10 31.78
C PHE A 33 11.40 -6.20 30.54
N LEU A 34 12.27 -5.21 30.34
CA LEU A 34 12.26 -4.34 29.16
C LEU A 34 12.64 -5.11 27.89
N LEU A 35 13.62 -6.02 27.96
CA LEU A 35 13.98 -6.91 26.86
C LEU A 35 12.86 -7.89 26.49
N LEU A 36 12.17 -8.48 27.48
CA LEU A 36 11.01 -9.36 27.26
C LEU A 36 9.79 -8.59 26.72
N MET A 37 9.55 -7.36 27.14
CA MET A 37 8.50 -6.51 26.58
C MET A 37 8.80 -6.13 25.13
N MET A 38 10.05 -5.82 24.80
CA MET A 38 10.48 -5.52 23.43
C MET A 38 10.41 -6.74 22.50
N LEU A 39 10.63 -7.95 23.03
CA LEU A 39 10.49 -9.22 22.28
C LEU A 39 9.02 -9.57 21.98
N MET A 40 8.08 -9.22 22.86
CA MET A 40 6.64 -9.45 22.65
C MET A 40 6.03 -8.57 21.54
N VAL A 41 6.61 -7.40 21.26
CA VAL A 41 6.14 -6.50 20.18
C VAL A 41 6.49 -7.04 18.77
N ALA A 42 7.43 -7.97 18.66
CA ALA A 42 7.85 -8.54 17.38
C ALA A 42 6.90 -9.63 16.84
N MET A 43 5.92 -10.08 17.64
CA MET A 43 4.98 -11.16 17.30
C MET A 43 3.52 -10.66 17.26
N ALA A 44 3.29 -9.40 16.88
CA ALA A 44 1.96 -9.00 16.47
C ALA A 44 1.60 -9.77 15.19
N PRO A 45 0.42 -10.43 15.10
CA PRO A 45 0.00 -11.06 13.86
C PRO A 45 -0.08 -9.98 12.80
N ARG A 46 0.79 -10.07 11.78
CA ARG A 46 0.55 -9.35 10.54
C ARG A 46 -0.68 -9.99 9.94
N SER A 47 -1.82 -9.31 10.03
CA SER A 47 -2.97 -9.65 9.21
C SER A 47 -2.52 -9.56 7.76
N MET A 48 -2.16 -10.69 7.16
CA MET A 48 -2.13 -10.82 5.72
C MET A 48 -3.60 -10.85 5.32
N ALA A 49 -4.21 -9.66 5.21
CA ALA A 49 -5.39 -9.50 4.38
C ALA A 49 -4.96 -10.07 3.02
N GLY A 50 -5.53 -11.22 2.65
CA GLY A 50 -5.17 -11.92 1.44
C GLY A 50 -5.33 -10.95 0.30
N GLN A 51 -4.22 -10.57 -0.33
CA GLN A 51 -4.27 -9.77 -1.54
C GLN A 51 -4.86 -10.69 -2.60
N GLN A 52 -6.18 -10.68 -2.71
CA GLN A 52 -6.90 -11.39 -3.75
C GLN A 52 -6.32 -10.86 -5.05
N THR A 53 -5.59 -11.73 -5.77
CA THR A 53 -4.97 -11.37 -7.03
C THR A 53 -6.12 -11.18 -8.01
N VAL A 54 -6.57 -9.93 -8.11
CA VAL A 54 -7.56 -9.52 -9.11
C VAL A 54 -7.00 -9.93 -10.46
N ASP A 55 -7.70 -10.84 -11.14
CA ASP A 55 -7.31 -11.33 -12.46
C ASP A 55 -7.21 -10.14 -13.42
N LEU A 56 -6.00 -9.92 -13.95
CA LEU A 56 -5.69 -8.81 -14.85
C LEU A 56 -6.55 -8.87 -16.10
N ASP A 57 -6.65 -10.03 -16.75
CA ASP A 57 -7.37 -10.18 -18.01
C ASP A 57 -8.88 -9.98 -17.77
N ALA A 58 -9.41 -10.52 -16.66
CA ALA A 58 -10.81 -10.28 -16.28
C ALA A 58 -11.09 -8.78 -16.01
N THR A 59 -10.17 -8.08 -15.35
CA THR A 59 -10.32 -6.65 -15.03
C THR A 59 -10.24 -5.78 -16.27
N VAL A 60 -9.31 -6.07 -17.17
CA VAL A 60 -9.20 -5.38 -18.46
C VAL A 60 -10.47 -5.60 -19.27
N GLN A 61 -10.96 -6.83 -19.34
CA GLN A 61 -12.20 -7.14 -20.06
C GLN A 61 -13.40 -6.41 -19.47
N TYR A 62 -13.51 -6.36 -18.14
CA TYR A 62 -14.53 -5.57 -17.45
C TYR A 62 -14.49 -4.09 -17.86
N LEU A 63 -13.32 -3.46 -17.81
CA LEU A 63 -13.18 -2.04 -18.18
C LEU A 63 -13.51 -1.78 -19.65
N ILE A 64 -13.16 -2.69 -20.56
CA ILE A 64 -13.53 -2.58 -21.98
C ILE A 64 -15.05 -2.67 -22.14
N THR A 65 -15.70 -3.62 -21.47
CA THR A 65 -17.17 -3.75 -21.49
C THR A 65 -17.85 -2.52 -20.88
N TYR A 66 -17.33 -1.99 -19.77
CA TYR A 66 -17.82 -0.76 -19.16
C TYR A 66 -17.79 0.43 -20.14
N VAL A 67 -16.70 0.58 -20.90
CA VAL A 67 -16.63 1.59 -21.96
C VAL A 67 -17.67 1.33 -23.05
N GLN A 68 -17.79 0.08 -23.50
CA GLN A 68 -18.70 -0.30 -24.57
C GLN A 68 -20.17 -0.03 -24.24
N GLU A 69 -20.57 -0.31 -22.99
CA GLU A 69 -21.95 -0.18 -22.51
C GLU A 69 -22.28 1.24 -22.02
N SER A 70 -21.29 2.12 -21.93
CA SER A 70 -21.51 3.48 -21.48
C SER A 70 -22.12 4.37 -22.57
N ASP A 71 -23.07 5.23 -22.18
CA ASP A 71 -23.68 6.24 -23.05
C ASP A 71 -22.81 7.50 -23.22
N VAL A 72 -21.51 7.42 -22.91
CA VAL A 72 -20.60 8.57 -23.00
C VAL A 72 -20.08 8.75 -24.43
N VAL A 73 -19.77 10.00 -24.77
CA VAL A 73 -19.07 10.31 -26.02
C VAL A 73 -17.58 10.44 -25.75
N PHE A 74 -16.78 9.62 -26.40
CA PHE A 74 -15.32 9.71 -26.35
C PHE A 74 -14.82 10.78 -27.31
N GLU A 75 -14.02 11.72 -26.82
CA GLU A 75 -13.35 12.73 -27.62
C GLU A 75 -11.84 12.45 -27.69
N ARG A 76 -11.35 12.22 -28.91
CA ARG A 76 -9.93 12.02 -29.23
C ARG A 76 -9.55 12.90 -30.39
N ASN A 77 -8.50 13.70 -30.23
CA ASN A 77 -7.97 14.58 -31.30
C ASN A 77 -9.07 15.41 -31.98
N SER A 78 -9.99 15.98 -31.19
CA SER A 78 -11.14 16.76 -31.66
C SER A 78 -12.19 15.98 -32.47
N SER A 79 -12.11 14.65 -32.50
CA SER A 79 -13.11 13.77 -33.09
C SER A 79 -13.87 13.03 -32.00
N ARG A 80 -15.18 12.84 -32.22
CA ARG A 80 -16.10 12.18 -31.28
C ARG A 80 -16.40 10.76 -31.72
N TYR A 81 -16.52 9.87 -30.75
CA TYR A 81 -16.74 8.43 -30.92
C TYR A 81 -17.74 7.93 -29.89
N SER A 82 -18.51 6.90 -30.24
CA SER A 82 -19.38 6.20 -29.29
C SER A 82 -18.56 5.37 -28.28
N GLY A 83 -19.20 4.94 -27.20
CA GLY A 83 -18.62 3.96 -26.27
C GLY A 83 -18.16 2.67 -26.99
N GLU A 84 -18.95 2.18 -27.95
CA GLU A 84 -18.61 1.00 -28.75
C GLU A 84 -17.34 1.22 -29.60
N GLU A 85 -17.26 2.34 -30.34
CA GLU A 85 -16.08 2.68 -31.14
C GLU A 85 -14.84 2.88 -30.26
N ALA A 86 -15.01 3.48 -29.09
CA ALA A 86 -13.95 3.67 -28.10
C ALA A 86 -13.46 2.32 -27.54
N ALA A 87 -14.37 1.42 -27.18
CA ALA A 87 -14.05 0.08 -26.69
C ALA A 87 -13.28 -0.73 -27.73
N GLN A 88 -13.71 -0.70 -29.00
CA GLN A 88 -12.99 -1.34 -30.10
C GLN A 88 -11.56 -0.77 -30.24
N HIS A 89 -11.41 0.55 -30.14
CA HIS A 89 -10.10 1.20 -30.19
C HIS A 89 -9.19 0.79 -29.02
N ILE A 90 -9.73 0.80 -27.79
CA ILE A 90 -9.01 0.43 -26.57
C ILE A 90 -8.61 -1.04 -26.63
N ASN A 91 -9.51 -1.95 -27.03
CA ASN A 91 -9.21 -3.37 -27.16
C ASN A 91 -8.10 -3.60 -28.19
N LYS A 92 -8.15 -2.93 -29.35
CA LYS A 92 -7.07 -3.03 -30.35
C LYS A 92 -5.71 -2.60 -29.78
N LYS A 93 -5.66 -1.53 -28.98
CA LYS A 93 -4.43 -1.11 -28.30
C LYS A 93 -4.00 -2.13 -27.24
N TYR A 94 -4.93 -2.70 -26.48
CA TYR A 94 -4.62 -3.73 -25.49
C TYR A 94 -3.98 -4.97 -26.14
N GLN A 95 -4.54 -5.47 -27.25
CA GLN A 95 -3.94 -6.59 -27.98
C GLN A 95 -2.52 -6.28 -28.47
N HIS A 96 -2.22 -5.01 -28.80
CA HIS A 96 -0.89 -4.60 -29.25
C HIS A 96 0.12 -4.47 -28.10
N TYR A 97 -0.31 -4.00 -26.93
CA TYR A 97 0.55 -3.77 -25.76
C TYR A 97 0.41 -4.86 -24.69
N LYS A 98 -0.18 -6.02 -25.01
CA LYS A 98 -0.53 -7.04 -24.00
C LYS A 98 0.69 -7.46 -23.18
N ASP A 99 1.83 -7.66 -23.84
CA ASP A 99 3.09 -8.07 -23.20
C ASP A 99 3.71 -6.97 -22.31
N ASP A 100 3.34 -5.70 -22.54
CA ASP A 100 3.78 -4.57 -21.74
C ASP A 100 2.85 -4.28 -20.57
N ILE A 101 1.71 -4.96 -20.43
CA ILE A 101 0.67 -4.66 -19.43
C ILE A 101 0.69 -5.72 -18.32
N ASP A 102 1.14 -5.30 -17.14
CA ASP A 102 1.26 -6.13 -15.93
C ASP A 102 0.21 -5.77 -14.86
N THR A 103 -0.49 -4.65 -15.05
CA THR A 103 -1.43 -4.06 -14.08
C THR A 103 -2.59 -3.38 -14.80
N PRO A 104 -3.81 -3.36 -14.20
CA PRO A 104 -4.94 -2.62 -14.77
C PRO A 104 -4.66 -1.12 -14.97
N GLU A 105 -3.86 -0.52 -14.10
CA GLU A 105 -3.42 0.88 -14.22
C GLU A 105 -2.58 1.11 -15.47
N LYS A 106 -1.67 0.16 -15.77
CA LYS A 106 -0.84 0.23 -16.98
C LYS A 106 -1.68 0.01 -18.24
N PHE A 107 -2.71 -0.84 -18.19
CA PHE A 107 -3.71 -0.91 -19.24
C PHE A 107 -4.40 0.44 -19.47
N ILE A 108 -4.94 1.09 -18.42
CA ILE A 108 -5.58 2.40 -18.55
C ILE A 108 -4.60 3.39 -19.17
N LYS A 109 -3.38 3.48 -18.61
CA LYS A 109 -2.30 4.36 -19.08
C LYS A 109 -2.00 4.17 -20.57
N LEU A 110 -1.68 2.96 -20.99
CA LEU A 110 -1.23 2.68 -22.36
C LEU A 110 -2.37 2.68 -23.37
N CYS A 111 -3.56 2.22 -22.99
CA CYS A 111 -4.66 1.97 -23.93
C CYS A 111 -5.69 3.10 -23.95
N ALA A 112 -6.05 3.68 -22.81
CA ALA A 112 -7.24 4.51 -22.68
C ALA A 112 -6.99 6.01 -22.42
N THR A 113 -5.80 6.42 -21.94
CA THR A 113 -5.58 7.84 -21.54
C THR A 113 -5.32 8.81 -22.68
N GLY A 114 -4.79 8.32 -23.80
CA GLY A 114 -4.27 9.22 -24.82
C GLY A 114 -3.60 8.52 -25.98
N SER A 115 -3.29 9.31 -27.00
CA SER A 115 -2.50 8.86 -28.14
C SER A 115 -1.02 8.98 -27.77
N LEU A 116 -0.34 7.85 -27.60
CA LEU A 116 1.11 7.83 -27.34
C LEU A 116 1.90 8.55 -28.46
N MET A 117 1.36 8.59 -29.68
CA MET A 117 1.99 9.24 -30.83
C MET A 117 1.91 10.77 -30.77
N THR A 118 0.83 11.33 -30.22
CA THR A 118 0.59 12.80 -30.21
C THR A 118 0.67 13.42 -28.81
N GLY A 119 0.66 12.61 -27.76
CA GLY A 119 0.63 13.05 -26.36
C GLY A 119 -0.70 13.66 -25.90
N LYS A 120 -1.71 13.73 -26.78
CA LYS A 120 -3.00 14.36 -26.44
C LYS A 120 -3.85 13.44 -25.56
N PRO A 121 -4.41 13.95 -24.45
CA PRO A 121 -5.31 13.19 -23.60
C PRO A 121 -6.64 12.93 -24.30
N TYR A 122 -7.29 11.83 -23.92
CA TYR A 122 -8.66 11.52 -24.34
C TYR A 122 -9.64 11.97 -23.26
N PHE A 123 -10.79 12.46 -23.71
CA PHE A 123 -11.87 12.88 -22.82
C PHE A 123 -13.10 12.02 -23.05
N ILE A 124 -13.96 11.98 -22.03
CA ILE A 124 -15.34 11.52 -22.15
C ILE A 124 -16.26 12.70 -21.91
N ILE A 125 -17.38 12.73 -22.61
CA ILE A 125 -18.46 13.69 -22.42
C ILE A 125 -19.65 12.89 -21.91
N THR A 126 -20.08 13.16 -20.67
CA THR A 126 -21.21 12.49 -20.05
C THR A 126 -22.53 12.94 -20.70
N SER A 127 -23.62 12.22 -20.43
CA SER A 127 -24.97 12.63 -20.86
C SER A 127 -25.39 13.99 -20.32
N GLY A 128 -24.82 14.41 -19.18
CA GLY A 128 -24.99 15.75 -18.59
C GLY A 128 -24.16 16.84 -19.28
N GLY A 129 -23.33 16.50 -20.27
CA GLY A 129 -22.45 17.44 -20.98
C GLY A 129 -21.15 17.77 -20.25
N GLU A 130 -20.86 17.10 -19.14
CA GLU A 130 -19.60 17.27 -18.42
C GLU A 130 -18.46 16.56 -19.16
N GLN A 131 -17.34 17.26 -19.34
CA GLN A 131 -16.14 16.71 -19.97
C GLN A 131 -15.16 16.27 -18.89
N LEU A 132 -14.81 14.98 -18.88
CA LEU A 132 -13.88 14.37 -17.92
C LEU A 132 -12.71 13.73 -18.64
N LEU A 133 -11.56 13.63 -17.96
CA LEU A 133 -10.45 12.84 -18.46
C LEU A 133 -10.82 11.35 -18.44
N SER A 134 -10.67 10.68 -19.59
CA SER A 134 -10.88 9.22 -19.69
C SER A 134 -10.04 8.43 -18.68
N SER A 135 -8.84 8.94 -18.36
CA SER A 135 -7.94 8.35 -17.37
C SER A 135 -8.52 8.36 -15.97
N GLU A 136 -9.14 9.47 -15.56
CA GLU A 136 -9.69 9.63 -14.21
C GLU A 136 -11.00 8.86 -14.07
N TRP A 137 -11.81 8.91 -15.11
CA TRP A 137 -13.06 8.16 -15.20
C TRP A 137 -12.82 6.65 -15.06
N LEU A 138 -11.89 6.08 -15.84
CA LEU A 138 -11.59 4.65 -15.75
C LEU A 138 -10.85 4.24 -14.47
N GLN A 139 -10.02 5.12 -13.90
CA GLN A 139 -9.40 4.84 -12.59
C GLN A 139 -10.43 4.81 -11.47
N THR A 140 -11.43 5.69 -11.53
CA THR A 140 -12.55 5.70 -10.60
C THR A 140 -13.34 4.40 -10.71
N GLU A 141 -13.67 3.98 -11.93
CA GLU A 141 -14.39 2.73 -12.15
C GLU A 141 -13.57 1.50 -11.72
N LEU A 142 -12.26 1.48 -11.97
CA LEU A 142 -11.37 0.43 -11.48
C LEU A 142 -11.41 0.31 -9.94
N ALA A 143 -11.44 1.44 -9.23
CA ALA A 143 -11.57 1.44 -7.78
C ALA A 143 -12.92 0.87 -7.33
N VAL A 144 -14.02 1.25 -8.00
CA VAL A 144 -15.37 0.71 -7.75
C VAL A 144 -15.40 -0.81 -7.98
N TYR A 145 -14.83 -1.29 -9.08
CA TYR A 145 -14.75 -2.72 -9.39
C TYR A 145 -13.98 -3.51 -8.33
N ARG A 146 -12.87 -2.96 -7.82
CA ARG A 146 -12.08 -3.59 -6.74
C ARG A 146 -12.87 -3.69 -5.45
N LEU A 147 -13.57 -2.62 -5.06
CA LEU A 147 -14.44 -2.66 -3.88
C LEU A 147 -15.55 -3.72 -4.06
N ARG A 148 -16.18 -3.78 -5.24
CA ARG A 148 -17.21 -4.79 -5.51
C ARG A 148 -16.67 -6.22 -5.36
N THR A 149 -15.49 -6.48 -5.90
CA THR A 149 -14.85 -7.81 -5.88
C THR A 149 -14.24 -8.18 -4.52
N GLU A 150 -13.85 -7.20 -3.70
CA GLU A 150 -13.36 -7.39 -2.33
C GLU A 150 -14.50 -7.67 -1.34
N TYR A 151 -15.65 -7.00 -1.49
CA TYR A 151 -16.79 -7.11 -0.56
C TYR A 151 -17.90 -8.07 -1.04
N GLY A 152 -17.72 -8.75 -2.18
CA GLY A 152 -18.63 -9.80 -2.65
C GLY A 152 -20.05 -9.30 -2.95
N ALA A 153 -20.20 -8.10 -3.50
CA ALA A 153 -21.50 -7.64 -3.97
C ALA A 153 -21.78 -8.23 -5.37
N PRO A 154 -22.92 -8.92 -5.56
CA PRO A 154 -23.28 -9.61 -6.81
C PRO A 154 -23.40 -8.66 -8.00
#